data_AF-A0A2V9D310-F1
#
_entry.id   AF-A0A2V9D310-F1
#
_cell.length_a   1.000
_cell.length_b   1.000
_cell.length_c   1.000
_cell.angle_alpha   90.00
_cell.angle_beta   90.00
_cell.angle_gamma   90.00
#
_symmetry.space_group_name_H-M   'P 1'
#
loop_
_entity.id
_entity.type
_entity.pdbx_description
1 polymer ?
#
loop_
_entity_poly.entity_id
_entity_poly.type
_entity_poly.pdbx_seq_one_letter_code
_entity_poly.pdbx_strand_id
1 'polypeptide(L)'
;LKLPFSNLGQASIPARNWVWEHAVAAGASRHWILDDNIRQFHRLNRNARIRVRTGAIFRAAEDFVDRYENVALAGFHYTTFAPRRSKRPAFLLNTRIYSCTLIKNDLPYRWRGRYNEDTDLSLRALKDGWCTVLFYAFLADKIRTMTLKGGNTDELYAGEGRLRMAQSLREQHPEI
;
A
#
# COMPACT_ATOMS: atom_id res chain seq x y z
N LEU A 1 17.30 0.27 -11.20
CA LEU A 1 16.89 1.66 -10.88
C LEU A 1 17.79 2.16 -9.75
N LYS A 2 18.44 3.32 -9.88
CA LYS A 2 19.20 3.96 -8.80
C LYS A 2 18.60 5.34 -8.59
N LEU A 3 18.16 5.64 -7.37
CA LEU A 3 17.63 6.96 -7.05
C LEU A 3 18.75 8.01 -7.14
N PRO A 4 18.44 9.25 -7.54
CA PRO A 4 19.45 10.32 -7.60
C PRO A 4 19.88 10.82 -6.20
N PHE A 5 19.32 10.24 -5.14
CA PHE A 5 19.62 10.52 -3.75
C PHE A 5 19.65 9.23 -2.94
N SER A 6 20.27 9.28 -1.77
CA SER A 6 20.23 8.21 -0.77
C SER A 6 20.07 8.80 0.61
N ASN A 7 19.19 8.20 1.42
CA ASN A 7 19.03 8.49 2.85
C ASN A 7 18.88 9.98 3.22
N LEU A 8 17.77 10.60 2.81
CA LEU A 8 17.47 12.01 3.12
C LEU A 8 16.93 12.24 4.54
N GLY A 9 16.93 11.23 5.43
CA GLY A 9 16.34 11.33 6.77
C GLY A 9 14.82 11.52 6.81
N GLN A 10 14.14 11.38 5.66
CA GLN A 10 12.69 11.56 5.50
C GLN A 10 11.95 10.24 5.27
N ALA A 11 12.50 9.14 5.81
CA ALA A 11 11.98 7.80 5.62
C ALA A 11 11.79 7.45 4.13
N SER A 12 10.74 6.71 3.79
CA SER A 12 10.49 6.23 2.42
C SER A 12 9.81 7.26 1.49
N ILE A 13 9.37 8.40 2.04
CA ILE A 13 8.51 9.36 1.31
C ILE A 13 9.19 9.94 0.06
N PRO A 14 10.45 10.42 0.09
CA PRO A 14 11.10 10.93 -1.10
C PRO A 14 11.20 9.89 -2.21
N ALA A 15 11.52 8.64 -1.85
CA ALA A 15 11.60 7.54 -2.81
C ALA A 15 10.22 7.23 -3.42
N ARG A 16 9.17 7.17 -2.60
CA ARG A 16 7.80 6.92 -3.06
C ARG A 16 7.29 8.03 -3.98
N ASN A 17 7.55 9.30 -3.65
CA ASN A 17 7.18 10.43 -4.52
C ASN A 17 7.99 10.45 -5.81
N TRP A 18 9.28 10.13 -5.77
CA TRP A 18 10.10 10.00 -6.98
C TRP A 18 9.55 8.90 -7.91
N VAL A 19 9.13 7.75 -7.36
CA VAL A 19 8.51 6.67 -8.15
C VAL A 19 7.19 7.14 -8.77
N TRP A 20 6.37 7.91 -8.03
CA TRP A 20 5.14 8.48 -8.57
C TRP A 20 5.43 9.42 -9.75
N GLU A 21 6.34 10.39 -9.58
CA GLU A 21 6.70 11.31 -10.67
C GLU A 21 7.30 10.59 -11.87
N HIS A 22 8.15 9.58 -11.63
CA HIS A 22 8.70 8.76 -12.70
C HIS A 22 7.59 8.02 -13.47
N ALA A 23 6.58 7.49 -12.79
CA ALA A 23 5.46 6.81 -13.43
C ALA A 23 4.59 7.76 -14.26
N VAL A 24 4.34 8.97 -13.75
CA VAL A 24 3.64 10.04 -14.48
C VAL A 24 4.42 10.44 -15.73
N ALA A 25 5.73 10.69 -15.59
CA ALA A 25 6.60 11.05 -16.71
C ALA A 25 6.70 9.95 -17.77
N ALA A 26 6.59 8.67 -17.37
CA ALA A 26 6.53 7.53 -18.28
C ALA A 26 5.17 7.34 -18.97
N GLY A 27 4.17 8.18 -18.68
CA GLY A 27 2.82 8.10 -19.27
C GLY A 27 1.96 6.97 -18.70
N ALA A 28 2.32 6.40 -17.55
CA ALA A 28 1.51 5.36 -16.91
C ALA A 28 0.26 5.97 -16.28
N SER A 29 -0.91 5.33 -16.45
CA SER A 29 -2.17 5.75 -15.80
C SER A 29 -2.19 5.42 -14.31
N ARG A 30 -1.51 4.34 -13.93
CA ARG A 30 -1.36 3.87 -12.55
C ARG A 30 0.04 3.32 -12.31
N HIS A 31 0.47 3.25 -11.05
CA HIS A 31 1.71 2.57 -10.68
C HIS A 31 1.56 1.74 -9.41
N TRP A 32 2.40 0.72 -9.28
CA TRP A 32 2.49 -0.09 -8.08
C TRP A 32 3.65 0.37 -7.18
N ILE A 33 3.40 0.40 -5.87
CA ILE A 33 4.41 0.54 -4.81
C ILE A 33 4.43 -0.75 -3.99
N LEU A 34 5.55 -1.46 -4.02
CA LEU A 34 5.75 -2.71 -3.30
C LEU A 34 6.86 -2.55 -2.25
N ASP A 35 6.64 -3.15 -1.08
CA ASP A 35 7.65 -3.26 -0.04
C ASP A 35 8.64 -4.39 -0.41
N ASP A 36 9.91 -4.18 -0.08
CA ASP A 36 11.00 -5.14 -0.31
C ASP A 36 10.90 -6.41 0.55
N ASN A 37 10.15 -6.35 1.65
CA ASN A 37 9.93 -7.47 2.57
C ASN A 37 8.74 -8.37 2.19
N ILE A 38 8.14 -8.16 1.01
CA ILE A 38 7.13 -9.08 0.45
C ILE A 38 7.85 -10.25 -0.22
N ARG A 39 7.71 -11.44 0.34
CA ARG A 39 8.45 -12.63 -0.13
C ARG A 39 7.79 -13.32 -1.32
N GLN A 40 6.46 -13.32 -1.36
CA GLN A 40 5.69 -14.05 -2.37
C GLN A 40 4.24 -13.59 -2.39
N PHE A 41 3.52 -13.96 -3.45
CA PHE A 41 2.11 -13.67 -3.61
C PHE A 41 1.26 -14.94 -3.73
N HIS A 42 -0.01 -14.83 -3.37
CA HIS A 42 -0.96 -15.94 -3.44
C HIS A 42 -2.30 -15.50 -4.05
N ARG A 43 -2.95 -16.43 -4.75
CA ARG A 43 -4.37 -16.37 -5.11
C ARG A 43 -5.16 -17.08 -4.02
N LEU A 44 -6.08 -16.38 -3.36
CA LEU A 44 -7.08 -16.99 -2.50
C LEU A 44 -8.24 -17.49 -3.37
N ASN A 45 -8.47 -18.80 -3.38
CA ASN A 45 -9.61 -19.39 -4.05
C ASN A 45 -10.15 -20.53 -3.20
N ARG A 46 -11.46 -20.52 -2.90
CA ARG A 46 -12.11 -21.54 -2.04
C ARG A 46 -11.33 -21.81 -0.75
N ASN A 47 -10.81 -20.75 -0.12
CA ASN A 47 -10.02 -20.81 1.11
C ASN A 47 -8.67 -21.56 1.01
N ALA A 48 -8.22 -21.86 -0.20
CA ALA A 48 -6.86 -22.29 -0.50
C ALA A 48 -6.03 -21.09 -0.93
N ARG A 49 -4.83 -20.96 -0.36
CA ARG A 49 -3.83 -19.97 -0.77
C ARG A 49 -2.89 -20.62 -1.76
N ILE A 50 -3.07 -20.34 -3.04
CA ILE A 50 -2.27 -20.91 -4.13
C ILE A 50 -1.16 -19.92 -4.42
N ARG A 51 0.10 -20.33 -4.25
CA ARG A 51 1.25 -19.48 -4.56
C ARG A 51 1.27 -19.14 -6.05
N VAL A 52 1.46 -17.87 -6.36
CA VAL A 52 1.53 -17.35 -7.74
C VAL A 52 2.98 -17.10 -8.11
N ARG A 53 3.36 -17.41 -9.36
CA ARG A 53 4.73 -17.28 -9.89
C ARG A 53 4.84 -16.30 -11.07
N THR A 54 3.72 -15.68 -11.47
CA THR A 54 3.63 -14.77 -12.61
C THR A 54 2.91 -13.49 -12.20
N GLY A 55 2.97 -12.46 -13.05
CA GLY A 55 2.25 -11.20 -12.84
C GLY A 55 0.72 -11.30 -12.98
N ALA A 56 0.15 -12.49 -13.16
CA ALA A 56 -1.27 -12.67 -13.51
C ALA A 56 -2.24 -12.03 -12.49
N ILE A 57 -1.91 -12.02 -11.20
CA ILE A 57 -2.77 -11.37 -10.19
C ILE A 57 -2.69 -9.83 -10.24
N PHE A 58 -1.55 -9.27 -10.64
CA PHE A 58 -1.38 -7.83 -10.80
C PHE A 58 -2.22 -7.38 -11.99
N ARG A 59 -2.09 -8.07 -13.12
CA ARG A 59 -2.91 -7.82 -14.30
C ARG A 59 -4.41 -7.96 -14.02
N ALA A 60 -4.81 -9.02 -13.31
CA ALA A 60 -6.22 -9.20 -12.95
C ALA A 60 -6.75 -8.11 -12.00
N ALA A 61 -5.90 -7.54 -11.15
CA ALA A 61 -6.26 -6.42 -10.29
C ALA A 61 -6.38 -5.11 -11.08
N GLU A 62 -5.45 -4.85 -12.00
CA GLU A 62 -5.49 -3.73 -12.96
C GLU A 62 -6.78 -3.80 -13.81
N ASP A 63 -7.01 -4.93 -14.48
CA ASP A 63 -8.21 -5.16 -15.27
C ASP A 63 -9.50 -4.99 -14.44
N PHE A 64 -9.47 -5.34 -13.14
CA PHE A 64 -10.61 -5.12 -12.26
C PHE A 64 -10.87 -3.64 -12.01
N VAL A 65 -9.83 -2.87 -11.63
CA VAL A 65 -9.97 -1.47 -11.22
C VAL A 65 -10.19 -0.53 -12.40
N ASP A 66 -9.68 -0.87 -13.58
CA ASP A 66 -9.83 -0.06 -14.79
C ASP A 66 -11.26 -0.07 -15.36
N ARG A 67 -12.13 -0.94 -14.83
CA ARG A 67 -13.58 -0.91 -15.09
C ARG A 67 -14.31 0.20 -14.35
N TYR A 68 -13.62 0.96 -13.49
CA TYR A 68 -14.21 1.98 -12.64
C TYR A 68 -13.39 3.27 -12.71
N GLU A 69 -14.09 4.40 -12.87
CA GLU A 69 -13.45 5.70 -12.98
C GLU A 69 -12.98 6.25 -11.62
N ASN A 70 -13.65 5.88 -10.54
CA ASN A 70 -13.48 6.46 -9.21
C ASN A 70 -12.61 5.64 -8.26
N VAL A 71 -11.83 4.66 -8.74
CA VAL A 71 -10.91 3.87 -7.88
C VAL A 71 -9.53 4.54 -7.85
N ALA A 72 -9.26 5.27 -6.77
CA ALA A 72 -7.99 5.96 -6.54
C ALA A 72 -6.87 4.99 -6.15
N LEU A 73 -7.15 4.08 -5.21
CA LEU A 73 -6.16 3.14 -4.66
C LEU A 73 -6.70 1.72 -4.67
N ALA A 74 -5.84 0.76 -4.96
CA ALA A 74 -6.13 -0.64 -4.74
C ALA A 74 -4.90 -1.38 -4.20
N GLY A 75 -5.08 -2.56 -3.61
CA GLY A 75 -3.93 -3.33 -3.13
C GLY A 75 -4.28 -4.72 -2.67
N PHE A 76 -3.26 -5.47 -2.27
CA PHE A 76 -3.40 -6.87 -1.86
C PHE A 76 -3.36 -7.00 -0.35
N HIS A 77 -4.32 -7.73 0.22
CA HIS A 77 -4.34 -7.98 1.65
C HIS A 77 -3.20 -8.94 2.06
N TYR A 78 -2.69 -8.82 3.29
CA TYR A 78 -1.69 -9.78 3.76
C TYR A 78 -2.25 -11.18 4.00
N THR A 79 -1.40 -12.20 3.78
CA THR A 79 -1.71 -13.62 4.05
C THR A 79 -2.14 -13.89 5.49
N THR A 80 -1.69 -13.10 6.46
CA THR A 80 -2.04 -13.20 7.88
C THR A 80 -3.51 -12.89 8.17
N PHE A 81 -4.15 -12.06 7.34
CA PHE A 81 -5.56 -11.70 7.47
C PHE A 81 -6.51 -12.65 6.73
N ALA A 82 -5.97 -13.62 6.00
CA ALA A 82 -6.72 -14.71 5.38
C ALA A 82 -6.37 -16.06 6.03
N PRO A 83 -6.71 -16.26 7.33
CA PRO A 83 -6.44 -17.52 8.02
C PRO A 83 -7.25 -18.66 7.40
N ARG A 84 -6.71 -19.88 7.45
CA ARG A 84 -7.40 -21.09 6.99
C ARG A 84 -8.75 -21.22 7.70
N ARG A 85 -9.73 -21.81 7.01
CA ARG A 85 -11.10 -22.04 7.51
C ARG A 85 -11.91 -20.77 7.80
N SER A 86 -11.41 -19.59 7.43
CA SER A 86 -12.17 -18.33 7.49
C SER A 86 -12.66 -17.95 6.10
N LYS A 87 -13.98 -17.80 5.92
CA LYS A 87 -14.55 -17.26 4.67
C LYS A 87 -14.23 -15.77 4.60
N ARG A 88 -13.72 -15.32 3.46
CA ARG A 88 -13.41 -13.91 3.17
C ARG A 88 -14.11 -13.47 1.89
N PRO A 89 -14.49 -12.19 1.76
CA PRO A 89 -14.99 -11.65 0.50
C PRO A 89 -13.87 -11.67 -0.56
N ALA A 90 -14.19 -11.36 -1.82
CA ALA A 90 -13.16 -11.22 -2.85
C ALA A 90 -12.30 -9.95 -2.65
N PHE A 91 -12.92 -8.88 -2.15
CA PHE A 91 -12.30 -7.61 -1.83
C PHE A 91 -13.12 -6.85 -0.77
N LEU A 92 -12.52 -5.84 -0.16
CA LEU A 92 -13.17 -4.83 0.66
C LEU A 92 -13.12 -3.49 -0.07
N LEU A 93 -14.16 -2.68 0.11
CA LEU A 93 -14.22 -1.32 -0.42
C LEU A 93 -13.96 -0.29 0.67
N ASN A 94 -13.47 0.88 0.25
CA ASN A 94 -13.38 2.10 1.06
C ASN A 94 -12.61 1.92 2.37
N THR A 95 -11.55 1.11 2.28
CA THR A 95 -10.61 0.85 3.36
C THR A 95 -9.20 1.34 3.07
N ARG A 96 -8.35 1.28 4.08
CA ARG A 96 -6.96 1.72 3.99
C ARG A 96 -6.18 0.66 3.23
N ILE A 97 -5.30 1.09 2.33
CA ILE A 97 -4.43 0.19 1.57
C ILE A 97 -3.01 0.32 2.12
N TYR A 98 -2.50 -0.78 2.68
CA TYR A 98 -1.17 -0.84 3.28
C TYR A 98 -0.27 -1.72 2.45
N SER A 99 0.84 -1.17 1.98
CA SER A 99 1.82 -1.85 1.12
C SER A 99 1.21 -2.48 -0.15
N CYS A 100 2.07 -2.80 -1.13
CA CYS A 100 1.61 -3.41 -2.39
C CYS A 100 0.40 -2.65 -2.97
N THR A 101 0.57 -1.34 -3.12
CA THR A 101 -0.49 -0.39 -3.44
C THR A 101 -0.41 -0.02 -4.92
N LEU A 102 -1.52 -0.19 -5.63
CA LEU A 102 -1.77 0.37 -6.96
C LEU A 102 -2.40 1.74 -6.82
N ILE A 103 -1.80 2.75 -7.45
CA ILE A 103 -2.17 4.16 -7.29
C ILE A 103 -2.50 4.74 -8.66
N LYS A 104 -3.63 5.46 -8.75
CA LYS A 104 -4.03 6.26 -9.91
C LYS A 104 -3.19 7.55 -9.99
N ASN A 105 -2.57 7.81 -11.14
CA ASN A 105 -1.45 8.77 -11.23
C ASN A 105 -1.87 10.24 -11.34
N ASP A 106 -3.05 10.52 -11.88
CA ASP A 106 -3.66 11.85 -12.04
C ASP A 106 -4.32 12.37 -10.75
N LEU A 107 -4.18 11.67 -9.62
CA LEU A 107 -4.64 12.17 -8.33
C LEU A 107 -3.82 13.41 -7.90
N PRO A 108 -4.44 14.41 -7.26
CA PRO A 108 -3.78 15.64 -6.80
C PRO A 108 -2.93 15.44 -5.53
N TYR A 109 -2.60 14.20 -5.18
CA TYR A 109 -1.96 13.83 -3.93
C TYR A 109 -0.52 13.40 -4.13
N ARG A 110 0.29 13.53 -3.07
CA ARG A 110 1.59 12.88 -2.94
C ARG A 110 1.74 12.29 -1.54
N TRP A 111 2.72 11.40 -1.39
CA TRP A 111 3.09 10.87 -0.08
C TRP A 111 3.60 12.01 0.81
N ARG A 112 3.14 12.05 2.06
CA ARG A 112 3.51 13.10 3.02
C ARG A 112 3.57 12.55 4.45
N GLY A 113 4.09 13.36 5.36
CA GLY A 113 4.19 13.05 6.79
C GLY A 113 5.50 12.39 7.17
N ARG A 114 5.47 11.61 8.25
CA ARG A 114 6.60 10.81 8.75
C ARG A 114 6.16 9.41 9.15
N TYR A 115 4.93 9.30 9.65
CA TYR A 115 4.25 8.07 10.01
C TYR A 115 2.93 7.99 9.24
N ASN A 116 2.39 6.77 9.11
CA ASN A 116 1.04 6.53 8.59
C ASN A 116 0.79 7.05 7.17
N GLU A 117 1.82 7.13 6.34
CA GLU A 117 1.71 7.69 4.99
C GLU A 117 0.69 6.94 4.10
N ASP A 118 0.59 5.62 4.25
CA ASP A 118 -0.42 4.78 3.58
C ASP A 118 -1.85 5.11 4.06
N THR A 119 -2.02 5.34 5.37
CA THR A 119 -3.30 5.73 5.97
C THR A 119 -3.71 7.12 5.53
N ASP A 120 -2.81 8.09 5.61
CA ASP A 120 -3.06 9.49 5.20
C ASP A 120 -3.50 9.56 3.74
N LEU A 121 -2.78 8.86 2.85
CA LEU A 121 -3.13 8.83 1.42
C LEU A 121 -4.51 8.22 1.19
N SER A 122 -4.80 7.09 1.86
CA SER A 122 -6.12 6.45 1.78
C SER A 122 -7.24 7.37 2.28
N LEU A 123 -7.04 8.04 3.42
CA LEU A 123 -8.02 8.94 4.00
C LEU A 123 -8.28 10.17 3.12
N ARG A 124 -7.23 10.78 2.55
CA ARG A 124 -7.41 11.93 1.64
C ARG A 124 -8.19 11.55 0.38
N ALA A 125 -7.88 10.41 -0.22
CA ALA A 125 -8.65 9.91 -1.36
C ALA A 125 -10.13 9.70 -0.98
N LEU A 126 -10.40 9.03 0.16
CA LEU A 126 -11.77 8.76 0.61
C LEU A 126 -12.57 10.05 0.94
N LYS A 127 -11.91 11.06 1.54
CA LYS A 127 -12.54 12.35 1.86
C LYS A 127 -12.99 13.11 0.60
N ASP A 128 -12.21 13.02 -0.47
CA ASP A 128 -12.53 13.65 -1.75
C ASP A 128 -13.46 12.80 -2.64
N GLY A 129 -14.10 11.77 -2.06
CA GLY A 129 -15.12 10.96 -2.74
C GLY A 129 -14.58 9.82 -3.61
N TRP A 130 -13.28 9.56 -3.59
CA TRP A 130 -12.71 8.40 -4.28
C TRP A 130 -13.01 7.09 -3.55
N CYS A 131 -12.96 5.98 -4.27
CA CYS A 131 -13.04 4.64 -3.72
C CYS A 131 -11.67 3.97 -3.63
N THR A 132 -11.56 3.02 -2.70
CA THR A 132 -10.41 2.13 -2.59
C THR A 132 -10.82 0.66 -2.62
N VAL A 133 -9.95 -0.21 -3.12
CA VAL A 133 -10.21 -1.66 -3.26
C VAL A 133 -9.09 -2.48 -2.62
N LEU A 134 -9.39 -3.19 -1.54
CA LEU A 134 -8.45 -4.11 -0.90
C LEU A 134 -8.80 -5.56 -1.24
N PHE A 135 -8.00 -6.21 -2.07
CA PHE A 135 -8.26 -7.58 -2.53
C PHE A 135 -7.93 -8.61 -1.46
N TYR A 136 -8.89 -9.50 -1.19
CA TYR A 136 -8.67 -10.79 -0.50
C TYR A 136 -8.38 -11.91 -1.49
N ALA A 137 -8.89 -11.79 -2.73
CA ALA A 137 -8.60 -12.73 -3.81
C ALA A 137 -7.09 -12.78 -4.13
N PHE A 138 -6.36 -11.70 -3.91
CA PHE A 138 -4.92 -11.60 -4.14
C PHE A 138 -4.24 -11.21 -2.84
N LEU A 139 -3.22 -11.97 -2.43
CA LEU A 139 -2.59 -11.83 -1.13
C LEU A 139 -1.09 -11.62 -1.25
N ALA A 140 -0.54 -10.73 -0.42
CA ALA A 140 0.90 -10.52 -0.25
C ALA A 140 1.41 -11.22 1.02
N ASP A 141 2.46 -12.02 0.90
CA ASP A 141 3.12 -12.67 2.04
C ASP A 141 4.27 -11.80 2.52
N LYS A 142 3.96 -10.95 3.49
CA LYS A 142 4.90 -9.99 4.06
C LYS A 142 5.64 -10.62 5.24
N ILE A 143 6.97 -10.49 5.24
CA ILE A 143 7.78 -10.88 6.40
C ILE A 143 7.41 -9.97 7.58
N ARG A 144 7.35 -10.52 8.80
CA ARG A 144 6.96 -9.76 9.99
C ARG A 144 7.89 -8.56 10.14
N THR A 145 7.30 -7.37 10.31
CA THR A 145 8.02 -6.13 10.59
C THR A 145 8.93 -6.29 11.82
N MET A 146 10.07 -5.58 11.84
CA MET A 146 11.13 -5.68 12.86
C MET A 146 11.98 -6.97 12.87
N THR A 147 11.85 -7.85 11.88
CA THR A 147 12.72 -9.06 11.80
C THR A 147 13.87 -8.94 10.80
N LEU A 148 13.83 -7.93 9.93
CA LEU A 148 14.90 -7.61 9.00
C LEU A 148 15.79 -6.50 9.61
N LYS A 149 17.11 -6.64 9.48
CA LYS A 149 18.06 -5.58 9.85
C LYS A 149 17.95 -4.45 8.82
N GLY A 150 17.70 -3.23 9.29
CA GLY A 150 17.50 -2.05 8.46
C GLY A 150 16.02 -1.66 8.27
N GLY A 151 15.82 -0.45 7.74
CA GLY A 151 14.51 0.19 7.60
C GLY A 151 14.16 1.10 8.78
N ASN A 152 12.96 1.68 8.74
CA ASN A 152 12.49 2.68 9.71
C ASN A 152 12.38 2.19 11.17
N THR A 153 12.63 0.90 11.45
CA THR A 153 12.41 0.29 12.77
C THR A 153 13.20 0.98 13.89
N ASP A 154 14.49 1.21 13.67
CA ASP A 154 15.39 1.74 14.70
C ASP A 154 15.24 3.27 14.87
N GLU A 155 14.79 3.98 13.82
CA GLU A 155 14.67 5.44 13.81
C GLU A 155 13.24 5.98 14.08
N LEU A 156 12.18 5.22 13.75
CA LEU A 156 10.79 5.65 13.87
C LEU A 156 10.03 5.00 15.03
N TYR A 157 10.37 3.77 15.41
CA TYR A 157 9.53 2.98 16.33
C TYR A 157 10.13 2.75 17.74
N ALA A 158 11.33 3.26 18.01
CA ALA A 158 11.93 3.21 19.33
C ALA A 158 11.26 4.17 20.33
N GLY A 159 11.18 3.79 21.61
CA GLY A 159 10.61 4.61 22.69
C GLY A 159 9.14 4.99 22.45
N GLU A 160 8.85 6.29 22.42
CA GLU A 160 7.50 6.85 22.22
C GLU A 160 7.00 6.80 20.76
N GLY A 161 7.71 6.13 19.85
CA GLY A 161 7.40 6.12 18.42
C GLY A 161 5.94 5.75 18.10
N ARG A 162 5.34 4.80 18.84
CA ARG A 162 3.93 4.42 18.68
C ARG A 162 2.95 5.53 19.06
N LEU A 163 3.23 6.27 20.14
CA LEU A 163 2.39 7.39 20.56
C LEU A 163 2.47 8.52 19.53
N ARG A 164 3.70 8.86 19.09
CA ARG A 164 3.94 9.87 18.05
C ARG A 164 3.28 9.52 16.72
N MET A 165 3.29 8.24 16.35
CA MET A 165 2.56 7.72 15.18
C MET A 165 1.05 7.99 15.30
N ALA A 166 0.43 7.67 16.45
CA ALA A 166 -0.99 7.91 16.66
C ALA A 166 -1.34 9.40 16.67
N GLN A 167 -0.56 10.23 17.37
CA GLN A 167 -0.72 11.68 17.43
C GLN A 167 -0.58 12.33 16.05
N SER A 168 0.45 11.93 15.29
CA SER A 168 0.68 12.44 13.93
C SER A 168 -0.52 12.21 13.01
N LEU A 169 -1.21 11.07 13.13
CA LEU A 169 -2.39 10.80 12.30
C LEU A 169 -3.58 11.66 12.72
N ARG A 170 -3.79 11.83 14.04
CA ARG A 170 -4.84 12.70 14.60
C ARG A 170 -4.62 14.16 14.20
N GLU A 171 -3.39 14.64 14.21
CA GLU A 171 -3.05 16.01 13.78
C GLU A 171 -3.29 16.21 12.27
N GLN A 172 -3.01 15.19 11.45
CA GLN A 172 -3.23 15.24 10.00
C GLN A 172 -4.72 15.15 9.61
N HIS A 173 -5.52 14.46 10.41
CA HIS A 173 -6.94 14.23 10.18
C HIS A 173 -7.76 14.46 11.48
N PRO A 174 -7.83 15.71 11.98
CA PRO A 174 -8.44 16.01 13.29
C PRO A 174 -9.96 15.84 13.33
N GLU A 175 -10.61 15.69 12.17
CA GLU A 175 -12.06 15.54 12.05
C GLU A 175 -12.54 14.06 12.13
N ILE A 176 -11.60 13.11 12.21
CA ILE A 176 -11.87 11.66 12.32
C ILE A 176 -11.54 11.19 13.73
#